data_AF-A0A818JTS6-F1
#
_entry.id   AF-A0A818JTS6-F1
#
_cell.length_a   1.000
_cell.length_b   1.000
_cell.length_c   1.000
_cell.angle_alpha   90.00
_cell.angle_beta   90.00
_cell.angle_gamma   90.00
#
_symmetry.space_group_name_H-M   'P 1'
#
loop_
_entity.id
_entity.type
_entity.pdbx_description
1 polymer ?
#
loop_
_entity_poly.entity_id
_entity_poly.type
_entity_poly.pdbx_seq_one_letter_code
_entity_poly.pdbx_strand_id
1 'polypeptide(L)'
;MNFLDALDRGYKTCAGRPGSLGYETKDANTYAAWGNIDFAKQAGPGGWNDPDMLEIGNGGMTEDEYVTHFSLWSISKAPLIIGCDVTKMSATTLSILTNPEVIAVNQDPLGVQGTRVAFASSKSPNASSGVIIDSCSSSSSNIEPRRRQWSYNPQDGSIRSALNGRCLSIDHCSTSEAAYIVLNECHVGDPQAQCQGRNQQWTLGTSDHAIVSQMNGKCLDVYDFDGPQVDAFSCNKQDNQAWIWNSTDETVRSVHNHQCLTVQPELEVWAGPLSGGSQAVVLLNRRDSGSEQITVKWADIGFPMNGSAIVRDLWARKNIGVFSGNYTSPKIDSHAVMMLNITLIT
;
A
#
# COMPACT_ATOMS: atom_id res chain seq x y z
N MET A 1 -3.11 7.23 -1.39
CA MET A 1 -2.05 7.37 -0.37
C MET A 1 -0.72 7.81 -1.01
N ASN A 2 -0.65 9.07 -1.43
CA ASN A 2 0.62 9.79 -1.45
C ASN A 2 0.88 10.15 0.00
N PHE A 3 1.61 9.29 0.72
CA PHE A 3 2.23 9.78 1.93
C PHE A 3 3.07 11.00 1.49
N LEU A 4 2.72 12.17 2.03
CA LEU A 4 3.60 13.32 2.23
C LEU A 4 3.56 14.41 1.15
N ASP A 5 2.58 15.30 1.30
CA ASP A 5 2.80 16.75 1.08
C ASP A 5 3.01 17.47 2.44
N ALA A 6 3.49 16.74 3.45
CA ALA A 6 3.69 17.21 4.81
C ALA A 6 5.16 17.62 5.03
N LEU A 7 5.37 18.92 5.24
CA LEU A 7 6.68 19.53 5.52
C LEU A 7 7.19 19.16 6.93
N ASP A 8 8.34 18.49 7.04
CA ASP A 8 9.27 18.67 8.17
C ASP A 8 10.70 18.92 7.67
N ARG A 9 11.32 20.00 8.15
CA ARG A 9 12.57 20.54 7.59
C ARG A 9 13.76 20.31 8.51
N GLY A 10 14.60 19.34 8.13
CA GLY A 10 16.00 19.31 8.50
C GLY A 10 16.83 18.41 7.60
N TYR A 11 17.94 18.92 7.04
CA TYR A 11 18.93 18.09 6.31
C TYR A 11 19.60 17.04 7.21
N LYS A 12 19.46 17.16 8.53
CA LYS A 12 20.09 16.28 9.50
C LYS A 12 19.19 16.01 10.70
N THR A 13 19.25 14.78 11.21
CA THR A 13 18.73 14.42 12.55
C THR A 13 19.52 15.14 13.64
N CYS A 14 19.01 15.13 14.88
CA CYS A 14 19.72 15.63 16.07
C CYS A 14 21.12 15.00 16.28
N ALA A 15 21.38 13.83 15.67
CA ALA A 15 22.67 13.12 15.69
C ALA A 15 23.57 13.45 14.47
N GLY A 16 23.18 14.39 13.61
CA GLY A 16 23.97 14.82 12.45
C GLY A 16 23.95 13.88 11.25
N ARG A 17 23.12 12.83 11.27
CA ARG A 17 22.86 11.94 10.11
C ARG A 17 21.90 12.62 9.14
N PRO A 18 21.86 12.28 7.83
CA PRO A 18 20.85 12.79 6.90
C PRO A 18 19.44 12.66 7.50
N GLY A 19 18.63 13.72 7.39
CA GLY A 19 17.23 13.73 7.81
C GLY A 19 16.28 13.43 6.65
N SER A 20 14.99 13.25 6.96
CA SER A 20 13.93 12.84 6.03
C SER A 20 13.54 13.91 4.98
N LEU A 21 14.04 15.15 5.10
CA LEU A 21 13.64 16.26 4.21
C LEU A 21 13.85 15.92 2.72
N GLY A 22 12.75 15.75 1.99
CA GLY A 22 12.73 15.41 0.57
C GLY A 22 12.84 13.90 0.26
N TYR A 23 12.90 13.04 1.28
CA TYR A 23 12.94 11.59 1.17
C TYR A 23 11.68 10.91 1.70
N GLU A 24 10.72 11.67 2.20
CA GLU A 24 9.58 11.14 2.92
C GLU A 24 8.80 10.16 2.01
N THR A 25 8.52 10.52 0.76
CA THR A 25 7.80 9.66 -0.18
C THR A 25 8.58 8.38 -0.46
N LYS A 26 9.91 8.47 -0.48
CA LYS A 26 10.81 7.31 -0.63
C LYS A 26 10.73 6.42 0.61
N ASP A 27 10.66 6.97 1.80
CA ASP A 27 10.58 6.21 3.06
C ASP A 27 9.24 5.50 3.18
N ALA A 28 8.14 6.18 2.84
CA ALA A 28 6.82 5.58 2.76
C ALA A 28 6.72 4.46 1.71
N ASN A 29 7.34 4.65 0.54
CA ASN A 29 7.44 3.63 -0.50
C ASN A 29 8.31 2.44 -0.05
N THR A 30 9.40 2.73 0.65
CA THR A 30 10.29 1.73 1.24
C THR A 30 9.54 0.90 2.29
N TYR A 31 8.75 1.54 3.16
CA TYR A 31 7.87 0.86 4.10
C TYR A 31 6.83 -0.03 3.39
N ALA A 32 6.16 0.50 2.36
CA ALA A 32 5.21 -0.27 1.58
C ALA A 32 5.86 -1.47 0.87
N ALA A 33 7.14 -1.39 0.51
CA ALA A 33 7.91 -2.52 0.00
C ALA A 33 8.27 -3.53 1.12
N TRP A 34 8.65 -3.05 2.32
CA TRP A 34 8.97 -3.88 3.47
C TRP A 34 7.77 -4.63 4.08
N GLY A 35 6.55 -4.21 3.76
CA GLY A 35 5.34 -4.97 4.05
C GLY A 35 5.28 -6.36 3.39
N ASN A 36 6.23 -6.68 2.50
CA ASN A 36 6.46 -8.01 1.98
C ASN A 36 7.32 -8.85 2.94
N ILE A 37 6.97 -10.14 3.01
CA ILE A 37 7.55 -11.09 3.97
C ILE A 37 9.08 -11.23 3.88
N ASP A 38 9.70 -10.94 2.74
CA ASP A 38 11.15 -11.12 2.55
C ASP A 38 11.99 -10.07 3.27
N PHE A 39 11.49 -8.84 3.40
CA PHE A 39 12.13 -7.80 4.21
C PHE A 39 11.74 -7.93 5.69
N ALA A 40 10.50 -8.31 5.98
CA ALA A 40 10.04 -8.53 7.34
C ALA A 40 10.84 -9.63 8.07
N LYS A 41 11.26 -10.68 7.35
CA LYS A 41 12.13 -11.75 7.90
C LYS A 41 13.51 -11.27 8.35
N GLN A 42 13.96 -10.11 7.88
CA GLN A 42 15.28 -9.56 8.22
C GLN A 42 15.25 -8.77 9.53
N ALA A 43 14.07 -8.37 10.01
CA ALA A 43 13.88 -7.68 11.27
C ALA A 43 13.64 -8.66 12.43
N GLY A 44 14.16 -8.32 13.60
CA GLY A 44 13.95 -9.06 14.84
C GLY A 44 14.77 -8.51 16.00
N PRO A 45 14.71 -9.15 17.19
CA PRO A 45 15.48 -8.73 18.35
C PRO A 45 16.98 -8.55 18.03
N GLY A 46 17.47 -7.31 18.13
CA GLY A 46 18.86 -6.93 17.85
C GLY A 46 19.08 -6.23 16.50
N GLY A 47 18.10 -6.21 15.60
CA GLY A 47 18.19 -5.48 14.32
C GLY A 47 16.81 -5.24 13.71
N TRP A 48 16.47 -3.98 13.46
CA TRP A 48 15.14 -3.57 13.01
C TRP A 48 15.21 -2.83 11.68
N ASN A 49 14.16 -2.98 10.88
CA ASN A 49 13.94 -2.12 9.73
C ASN A 49 13.55 -0.72 10.24
N ASP A 50 14.17 0.32 9.70
CA ASP A 50 14.02 1.70 10.15
C ASP A 50 13.51 2.58 8.99
N PRO A 51 12.18 2.81 8.89
CA PRO A 51 11.57 3.59 7.82
C PRO A 51 11.60 5.10 8.11
N ASP A 52 12.56 5.54 8.92
CA ASP A 52 12.72 6.90 9.43
C ASP A 52 11.69 7.28 10.53
N MET A 53 11.83 8.52 11.01
CA MET A 53 11.14 9.09 12.17
C MET A 53 9.62 9.19 12.00
N LEU A 54 8.95 9.36 13.14
CA LEU A 54 7.51 9.61 13.20
C LEU A 54 7.19 11.06 12.86
N GLU A 55 6.32 11.27 11.86
CA GLU A 55 5.83 12.58 11.42
C GLU A 55 4.60 13.08 12.22
N ILE A 56 4.17 12.32 13.24
CA ILE A 56 3.01 12.67 14.05
C ILE A 56 3.22 14.00 14.77
N GLY A 57 2.45 15.01 14.37
CA GLY A 57 2.46 16.36 14.96
C GLY A 57 3.23 17.41 14.17
N ASN A 58 3.86 17.06 13.03
CA ASN A 58 4.62 18.00 12.20
C ASN A 58 3.76 18.87 11.26
N GLY A 59 2.50 18.49 11.05
CA GLY A 59 1.58 19.16 10.13
C GLY A 59 1.49 18.43 8.80
N GLY A 60 0.57 18.86 7.92
CA GLY A 60 0.42 18.30 6.57
C GLY A 60 -0.27 16.94 6.46
N MET A 61 -0.64 16.32 7.60
CA MET A 61 -1.48 15.13 7.67
C MET A 61 -2.72 15.38 8.55
N THR A 62 -3.78 14.66 8.23
CA THR A 62 -4.99 14.54 9.04
C THR A 62 -4.75 13.68 10.29
N GLU A 63 -5.68 13.74 11.25
CA GLU A 63 -5.61 12.88 12.45
C GLU A 63 -5.65 11.39 12.11
N ASP A 64 -6.51 10.99 11.17
CA ASP A 64 -6.60 9.61 10.69
C ASP A 64 -5.29 9.14 10.05
N GLU A 65 -4.64 10.01 9.27
CA GLU A 65 -3.33 9.71 8.68
C GLU A 65 -2.25 9.54 9.75
N TYR A 66 -2.25 10.34 10.83
CA TYR A 66 -1.33 10.14 11.95
C TYR A 66 -1.57 8.82 12.69
N VAL A 67 -2.84 8.48 12.93
CA VAL A 67 -3.24 7.20 13.53
C VAL A 67 -2.80 6.02 12.65
N THR A 68 -2.97 6.14 11.34
CA THR A 68 -2.51 5.16 10.34
C THR A 68 -0.99 5.01 10.36
N HIS A 69 -0.26 6.12 10.29
CA HIS A 69 1.21 6.12 10.32
C HIS A 69 1.76 5.47 11.60
N PHE A 70 1.25 5.86 12.77
CA PHE A 70 1.67 5.26 14.04
C PHE A 70 1.32 3.76 14.13
N SER A 71 0.16 3.34 13.61
CA SER A 71 -0.24 1.93 13.58
C SER A 71 0.66 1.07 12.70
N LEU A 72 1.07 1.61 11.54
CA LEU A 72 1.97 0.95 10.60
C LEU A 72 3.40 0.85 11.16
N TRP A 73 3.93 1.93 11.75
CA TRP A 73 5.22 1.87 12.47
C TRP A 73 5.17 0.90 13.64
N SER A 74 4.05 0.83 14.35
CA SER A 74 3.89 -0.09 15.46
C SER A 74 3.88 -1.56 15.03
N ILE A 75 3.01 -1.94 14.07
CA ILE A 75 2.89 -3.34 13.63
C ILE A 75 4.17 -3.83 12.95
N SER A 76 4.94 -2.93 12.35
CA SER A 76 6.20 -3.26 11.69
C SER A 76 7.40 -3.44 12.63
N LYS A 77 7.25 -3.11 13.91
CA LYS A 77 8.36 -3.04 14.89
C LYS A 77 9.43 -2.00 14.51
N ALA A 78 9.04 -0.98 13.74
CA ALA A 78 9.90 0.15 13.46
C ALA A 78 10.28 0.89 14.76
N PRO A 79 11.46 1.53 14.82
CA PRO A 79 11.77 2.48 15.89
C PRO A 79 10.69 3.57 15.98
N LEU A 80 10.13 3.79 17.17
CA LEU A 80 9.18 4.87 17.42
C LEU A 80 9.93 6.14 17.87
N ILE A 81 10.60 6.78 16.92
CA ILE A 81 11.40 8.00 17.16
C ILE A 81 10.53 9.21 16.86
N ILE A 82 10.20 10.00 17.88
CA ILE A 82 9.36 11.22 17.73
C ILE A 82 10.14 12.28 16.92
N GLY A 83 9.57 12.71 15.79
CA GLY A 83 10.13 13.77 14.94
C GLY A 83 9.70 15.19 15.34
N CYS A 84 8.54 15.35 16.00
CA CYS A 84 7.96 16.67 16.24
C CYS A 84 8.49 17.45 17.46
N ASP A 85 8.20 18.75 17.51
CA ASP A 85 8.52 19.61 18.66
C ASP A 85 7.68 19.22 19.88
N VAL A 86 8.28 18.42 20.77
CA VAL A 86 7.62 17.91 21.99
C VAL A 86 7.14 19.00 22.94
N THR A 87 7.66 20.23 22.83
CA THR A 87 7.23 21.37 23.66
C THR A 87 5.94 22.02 23.16
N LYS A 88 5.51 21.69 21.93
CA LYS A 88 4.35 22.28 21.24
C LYS A 88 3.32 21.25 20.79
N MET A 89 3.40 20.01 21.26
CA MET A 89 2.45 18.96 20.88
C MET A 89 1.01 19.32 21.24
N SER A 90 0.11 19.09 20.28
CA SER A 90 -1.33 19.12 20.56
C SER A 90 -1.72 17.96 21.48
N ALA A 91 -2.88 18.07 22.15
CA ALA A 91 -3.42 16.97 22.96
C ALA A 91 -3.66 15.71 22.11
N THR A 92 -4.12 15.87 20.87
CA THR A 92 -4.29 14.78 19.90
C THR A 92 -2.95 14.10 19.59
N THR A 93 -1.93 14.86 19.21
CA THR A 93 -0.56 14.37 18.95
C THR A 93 -0.03 13.56 20.14
N LEU A 94 -0.13 14.12 21.35
CA LEU A 94 0.30 13.44 22.56
C LEU A 94 -0.46 12.13 22.78
N SER A 95 -1.79 12.13 22.57
CA SER A 95 -2.61 10.93 22.75
C SER A 95 -2.27 9.80 21.76
N ILE A 96 -1.89 10.15 20.53
CA ILE A 96 -1.44 9.20 19.52
C ILE A 96 -0.09 8.60 19.93
N LEU A 97 0.90 9.46 20.21
CA LEU A 97 2.26 9.06 20.55
C LEU A 97 2.38 8.30 21.89
N THR A 98 1.35 8.37 22.74
CA THR A 98 1.35 7.74 24.08
C THR A 98 0.31 6.63 24.25
N ASN A 99 -0.32 6.15 23.16
CA ASN A 99 -1.28 5.05 23.28
C ASN A 99 -0.57 3.76 23.76
N PRO A 100 -0.83 3.29 24.99
CA PRO A 100 -0.07 2.18 25.57
C PRO A 100 -0.35 0.84 24.87
N GLU A 101 -1.53 0.64 24.29
CA GLU A 101 -1.86 -0.63 23.64
C GLU A 101 -1.20 -0.77 22.27
N VAL A 102 -1.12 0.33 21.53
CA VAL A 102 -0.42 0.38 20.24
C VAL A 102 1.10 0.32 20.47
N ILE A 103 1.63 0.98 21.49
CA ILE A 103 3.05 0.84 21.88
C ILE A 103 3.37 -0.59 22.31
N ALA A 104 2.47 -1.26 23.04
CA ALA A 104 2.67 -2.65 23.45
C ALA A 104 2.77 -3.60 22.26
N VAL A 105 2.07 -3.33 21.15
CA VAL A 105 2.29 -4.07 19.90
C VAL A 105 3.71 -3.85 19.41
N ASN A 106 4.17 -2.60 19.27
CA ASN A 106 5.53 -2.31 18.81
C ASN A 106 6.61 -2.96 19.69
N GLN A 107 6.42 -2.92 21.01
CA GLN A 107 7.38 -3.40 22.01
C GLN A 107 7.22 -4.88 22.37
N ASP A 108 6.38 -5.62 21.64
CA ASP A 108 6.18 -7.05 21.91
C ASP A 108 7.51 -7.83 21.79
N PRO A 109 7.88 -8.65 22.80
CA PRO A 109 9.20 -9.28 22.87
C PRO A 109 9.41 -10.39 21.84
N LEU A 110 8.35 -10.87 21.16
CA LEU A 110 8.53 -11.78 20.03
C LEU A 110 9.26 -11.08 18.89
N GLY A 111 9.10 -9.76 18.76
CA GLY A 111 9.87 -8.94 17.82
C GLY A 111 9.63 -9.29 16.36
N VAL A 112 8.49 -9.92 16.03
CA VAL A 112 8.16 -10.29 14.65
C VAL A 112 7.45 -9.13 13.97
N GLN A 113 8.06 -8.59 12.92
CA GLN A 113 7.45 -7.60 12.04
C GLN A 113 6.18 -8.16 11.39
N GLY A 114 5.08 -7.42 11.50
CA GLY A 114 3.84 -7.76 10.79
C GLY A 114 3.97 -7.55 9.28
N THR A 115 3.21 -8.32 8.53
CA THR A 115 3.22 -8.32 7.07
C THR A 115 1.82 -8.12 6.51
N ARG A 116 1.72 -7.72 5.25
CA ARG A 116 0.43 -7.80 4.53
C ARG A 116 0.04 -9.26 4.37
N VAL A 117 -1.16 -9.61 4.80
CA VAL A 117 -1.67 -10.99 4.76
C VAL A 117 -2.85 -11.16 3.83
N ALA A 118 -3.60 -10.09 3.57
CA ALA A 118 -4.71 -10.10 2.63
C ALA A 118 -4.96 -8.71 2.05
N PHE A 119 -5.68 -8.70 0.93
CA PHE A 119 -6.14 -7.49 0.26
C PHE A 119 -7.60 -7.65 -0.10
N ALA A 120 -8.31 -6.55 -0.19
CA ALA A 120 -9.67 -6.52 -0.70
C ALA A 120 -9.82 -5.41 -1.73
N SER A 121 -10.58 -5.71 -2.79
CA SER A 121 -11.04 -4.70 -3.72
C SER A 121 -12.18 -3.92 -3.09
N SER A 122 -12.19 -2.60 -3.29
CA SER A 122 -13.35 -1.80 -2.89
C SER A 122 -14.61 -2.24 -3.64
N LYS A 123 -15.77 -2.18 -2.96
CA LYS A 123 -17.08 -2.40 -3.60
C LYS A 123 -17.58 -1.16 -4.33
N SER A 124 -16.88 -0.03 -4.21
CA SER A 124 -17.23 1.20 -4.90
C SER A 124 -16.90 1.07 -6.40
N PRO A 125 -17.86 1.33 -7.31
CA PRO A 125 -17.61 1.34 -8.75
C PRO A 125 -16.58 2.41 -9.11
N ASN A 126 -16.61 3.56 -8.43
CA ASN A 126 -15.69 4.69 -8.66
C ASN A 126 -14.35 4.56 -7.91
N ALA A 127 -14.06 3.42 -7.29
CA ALA A 127 -12.76 3.24 -6.66
C ALA A 127 -11.67 3.20 -7.73
N SER A 128 -10.62 3.96 -7.52
CA SER A 128 -9.39 3.91 -8.30
C SER A 128 -8.33 3.15 -7.50
N SER A 129 -7.63 2.22 -8.14
CA SER A 129 -6.50 1.52 -7.54
C SER A 129 -5.20 2.08 -8.11
N GLY A 130 -4.17 2.22 -7.28
CA GLY A 130 -2.82 2.53 -7.76
C GLY A 130 -2.24 1.37 -8.55
N VAL A 131 -1.31 1.66 -9.46
CA VAL A 131 -0.52 0.64 -10.17
C VAL A 131 0.95 0.89 -9.89
N ILE A 132 1.64 -0.15 -9.44
CA ILE A 132 3.04 -0.11 -9.01
C ILE A 132 3.84 -1.22 -9.67
N ILE A 133 5.16 -1.25 -9.47
CA ILE A 133 5.95 -2.46 -9.59
C ILE A 133 6.19 -3.10 -8.22
N ASP A 134 6.10 -4.43 -8.17
CA ASP A 134 6.39 -5.22 -6.97
C ASP A 134 6.96 -6.59 -7.37
N SER A 135 7.47 -7.34 -6.40
CA SER A 135 7.96 -8.70 -6.61
C SER A 135 6.94 -9.56 -7.37
N CYS A 136 7.42 -10.25 -8.41
CA CYS A 136 6.62 -11.20 -9.18
C CYS A 136 6.21 -12.43 -8.37
N SER A 137 6.99 -12.79 -7.34
CA SER A 137 6.69 -13.86 -6.41
C SER A 137 6.27 -13.27 -5.06
N SER A 138 4.98 -13.29 -4.70
CA SER A 138 4.65 -13.06 -3.30
C SER A 138 4.99 -14.33 -2.52
N SER A 139 6.07 -14.24 -1.76
CA SER A 139 6.55 -15.19 -0.76
C SER A 139 5.54 -15.48 0.37
N SER A 140 4.33 -14.90 0.30
CA SER A 140 3.13 -15.29 1.04
C SER A 140 2.07 -15.87 0.09
N SER A 141 1.72 -17.15 0.28
CA SER A 141 0.70 -17.89 -0.48
C SER A 141 -0.72 -17.30 -0.39
N ASN A 142 -0.94 -16.34 0.51
CA ASN A 142 -2.27 -15.81 0.85
C ASN A 142 -2.58 -14.47 0.17
N ILE A 143 -1.61 -13.86 -0.53
CA ILE A 143 -1.84 -12.62 -1.28
C ILE A 143 -2.39 -12.97 -2.67
N GLU A 144 -3.49 -12.32 -3.06
CA GLU A 144 -4.20 -12.54 -4.33
C GLU A 144 -3.26 -12.46 -5.55
N PRO A 145 -2.93 -13.60 -6.21
CA PRO A 145 -1.97 -13.64 -7.32
C PRO A 145 -2.45 -12.86 -8.55
N ARG A 146 -3.77 -12.75 -8.75
CA ARG A 146 -4.36 -12.05 -9.91
C ARG A 146 -4.05 -10.55 -9.96
N ARG A 147 -3.53 -9.97 -8.87
CA ARG A 147 -3.07 -8.58 -8.82
C ARG A 147 -1.91 -8.25 -9.76
N ARG A 148 -1.15 -9.26 -10.17
CA ARG A 148 0.03 -9.12 -11.04
C ARG A 148 -0.22 -9.58 -12.47
N GLN A 149 -1.42 -10.07 -12.72
CA GLN A 149 -1.79 -10.67 -13.98
C GLN A 149 -2.59 -9.67 -14.80
N TRP A 150 -2.25 -9.59 -16.08
CA TRP A 150 -2.79 -8.61 -17.00
C TRP A 150 -3.12 -9.27 -18.34
N SER A 151 -4.16 -8.75 -18.97
CA SER A 151 -4.53 -9.12 -20.33
C SER A 151 -4.48 -7.88 -21.21
N TYR A 152 -4.03 -8.04 -22.45
CA TYR A 152 -4.07 -6.99 -23.47
C TYR A 152 -5.09 -7.35 -24.54
N ASN A 153 -5.99 -6.42 -24.85
CA ASN A 153 -6.96 -6.54 -25.93
C ASN A 153 -6.49 -5.69 -27.12
N PRO A 154 -5.98 -6.31 -28.21
CA PRO A 154 -5.47 -5.57 -29.35
C PRO A 154 -6.57 -4.87 -30.18
N GLN A 155 -7.84 -5.24 -30.04
CA GLN A 155 -8.94 -4.62 -30.78
C GLN A 155 -9.31 -3.24 -30.24
N ASP A 156 -9.28 -3.06 -28.92
CA ASP A 156 -9.63 -1.80 -28.26
C ASP A 156 -8.42 -1.09 -27.62
N GLY A 157 -7.25 -1.75 -27.57
CA GLY A 157 -6.01 -1.23 -27.00
C GLY A 157 -5.98 -1.28 -25.46
N SER A 158 -6.94 -1.92 -24.80
CA SER A 158 -7.01 -1.93 -23.34
C SER A 158 -6.06 -2.94 -22.71
N ILE A 159 -5.42 -2.53 -21.61
CA ILE A 159 -4.71 -3.43 -20.70
C ILE A 159 -5.59 -3.59 -19.46
N ARG A 160 -5.98 -4.82 -19.14
CA ARG A 160 -6.97 -5.11 -18.08
C ARG A 160 -6.38 -5.98 -17.00
N SER A 161 -6.61 -5.62 -15.74
CA SER A 161 -6.18 -6.42 -14.60
C SER A 161 -7.01 -7.70 -14.50
N ALA A 162 -6.35 -8.84 -14.30
CA ALA A 162 -7.04 -10.09 -14.01
C ALA A 162 -7.74 -10.05 -12.64
N LEU A 163 -7.35 -9.17 -11.71
CA LEU A 163 -7.94 -9.07 -10.36
C LEU A 163 -9.44 -8.75 -10.39
N ASN A 164 -9.81 -7.72 -11.14
CA ASN A 164 -11.15 -7.13 -11.10
C ASN A 164 -11.67 -6.71 -12.50
N GLY A 165 -10.89 -6.96 -13.57
CA GLY A 165 -11.27 -6.64 -14.95
C GLY A 165 -11.19 -5.16 -15.32
N ARG A 166 -10.71 -4.29 -14.41
CA ARG A 166 -10.56 -2.85 -14.65
C ARG A 166 -9.39 -2.53 -15.58
N CYS A 167 -9.43 -1.35 -16.18
CA CYS A 167 -8.51 -0.90 -17.22
C CYS A 167 -7.38 -0.04 -16.65
N LEU A 168 -6.15 -0.33 -17.10
CA LEU A 168 -4.98 0.52 -16.89
C LEU A 168 -5.23 1.88 -17.55
N SER A 169 -5.14 2.95 -16.77
CA SER A 169 -5.59 4.28 -17.17
C SER A 169 -4.55 5.34 -16.80
N ILE A 170 -4.39 6.35 -17.64
CA ILE A 170 -3.78 7.62 -17.21
C ILE A 170 -4.81 8.38 -16.39
N ASP A 171 -4.42 8.75 -15.17
CA ASP A 171 -5.31 9.40 -14.23
C ASP A 171 -5.77 10.78 -14.73
N HIS A 172 -7.07 11.06 -14.57
CA HIS A 172 -7.75 12.27 -15.00
C HIS A 172 -7.39 12.80 -16.40
N CYS A 173 -7.03 11.93 -17.34
CA CYS A 173 -6.55 12.30 -18.69
C CYS A 173 -5.38 13.29 -18.66
N SER A 174 -4.54 13.22 -17.62
CA SER A 174 -3.41 14.13 -17.42
C SER A 174 -2.42 14.06 -18.60
N THR A 175 -1.87 15.23 -18.93
CA THR A 175 -0.82 15.38 -19.96
C THR A 175 0.50 15.85 -19.36
N SER A 176 0.56 16.02 -18.03
CA SER A 176 1.79 16.36 -17.31
C SER A 176 2.84 15.27 -17.44
N GLU A 177 4.12 15.63 -17.35
CA GLU A 177 5.17 14.63 -17.11
C GLU A 177 4.91 13.94 -15.76
N ALA A 178 5.26 12.65 -15.67
CA ALA A 178 4.97 11.82 -14.51
C ALA A 178 3.47 11.79 -14.14
N ALA A 179 2.60 11.66 -15.14
CA ALA A 179 1.17 11.51 -14.89
C ALA A 179 0.88 10.14 -14.28
N TYR A 180 0.15 10.11 -13.16
CA TYR A 180 -0.13 8.86 -12.44
C TYR A 180 -0.86 7.83 -13.30
N ILE A 181 -0.47 6.56 -13.10
CA ILE A 181 -1.14 5.41 -13.66
C ILE A 181 -2.02 4.76 -12.61
N VAL A 182 -3.29 4.56 -12.97
CA VAL A 182 -4.32 4.03 -12.09
C VAL A 182 -5.13 2.95 -12.78
N LEU A 183 -5.93 2.24 -11.98
CA LEU A 183 -6.82 1.20 -12.42
C LEU A 183 -8.28 1.62 -12.19
N ASN A 184 -9.03 1.81 -13.27
CA ASN A 184 -10.41 2.33 -13.25
C ASN A 184 -11.37 1.44 -14.04
N GLU A 185 -12.68 1.62 -13.86
CA GLU A 185 -13.67 0.98 -14.73
C GLU A 185 -13.37 1.24 -16.22
N CYS A 186 -13.60 0.22 -17.04
CA CYS A 186 -13.29 0.28 -18.47
C CYS A 186 -14.38 1.04 -19.24
N HIS A 187 -13.99 2.14 -19.87
CA HIS A 187 -14.82 3.00 -20.71
C HIS A 187 -14.20 3.23 -22.10
N VAL A 188 -13.40 2.27 -22.57
CA VAL A 188 -12.67 2.36 -23.84
C VAL A 188 -13.63 2.56 -25.01
N GLY A 189 -13.46 3.64 -25.77
CA GLY A 189 -14.30 3.97 -26.92
C GLY A 189 -15.69 4.52 -26.57
N ASP A 190 -15.99 4.77 -25.29
CA ASP A 190 -17.21 5.47 -24.88
C ASP A 190 -17.07 6.98 -25.13
N PRO A 191 -17.86 7.57 -26.05
CA PRO A 191 -17.78 8.99 -26.37
C PRO A 191 -18.16 9.92 -25.21
N GLN A 192 -18.90 9.41 -24.21
CA GLN A 192 -19.34 10.18 -23.04
C GLN A 192 -18.37 10.08 -21.86
N ALA A 193 -17.44 9.13 -21.89
CA ALA A 193 -16.44 8.97 -20.84
C ALA A 193 -15.37 10.07 -20.89
N GLN A 194 -14.64 10.22 -19.79
CA GLN A 194 -13.52 11.16 -19.71
C GLN A 194 -12.52 10.88 -20.85
N CYS A 195 -12.09 11.93 -21.54
CA CYS A 195 -11.27 11.87 -22.76
C CYS A 195 -11.70 10.81 -23.79
N GLN A 196 -13.02 10.53 -23.88
CA GLN A 196 -13.61 9.56 -24.80
C GLN A 196 -13.05 8.14 -24.61
N GLY A 197 -12.61 7.81 -23.39
CA GLY A 197 -11.96 6.53 -23.06
C GLY A 197 -10.53 6.37 -23.56
N ARG A 198 -9.94 7.39 -24.21
CA ARG A 198 -8.60 7.29 -24.81
C ARG A 198 -7.48 7.17 -23.78
N ASN A 199 -7.67 7.64 -22.54
CA ASN A 199 -6.69 7.44 -21.46
C ASN A 199 -6.52 5.98 -21.03
N GLN A 200 -7.34 5.06 -21.55
CA GLN A 200 -7.30 3.64 -21.23
C GLN A 200 -6.80 2.77 -22.39
N GLN A 201 -6.33 3.43 -23.45
CA GLN A 201 -5.87 2.79 -24.68
C GLN A 201 -4.35 2.87 -24.79
N TRP A 202 -3.75 1.72 -25.03
CA TRP A 202 -2.31 1.52 -25.06
C TRP A 202 -1.91 0.80 -26.34
N THR A 203 -0.67 0.99 -26.76
CA THR A 203 -0.04 0.28 -27.88
C THR A 203 1.23 -0.38 -27.38
N LEU A 204 1.38 -1.66 -27.69
CA LEU A 204 2.59 -2.42 -27.35
C LEU A 204 3.62 -2.25 -28.47
N GLY A 205 4.75 -1.64 -28.15
CA GLY A 205 5.90 -1.48 -29.02
C GLY A 205 6.58 -2.84 -29.27
N THR A 206 6.85 -3.15 -30.54
CA THR A 206 7.42 -4.45 -30.95
C THR A 206 8.95 -4.50 -30.93
N SER A 207 9.62 -3.35 -30.95
CA SER A 207 11.09 -3.26 -31.07
C SER A 207 11.78 -2.66 -29.86
N ASP A 208 11.09 -1.79 -29.13
CA ASP A 208 11.56 -1.10 -27.92
C ASP A 208 10.86 -1.60 -26.65
N HIS A 209 9.95 -2.57 -26.78
CA HIS A 209 9.16 -3.14 -25.68
C HIS A 209 8.37 -2.08 -24.87
N ALA A 210 8.13 -0.90 -25.46
CA ALA A 210 7.42 0.19 -24.79
C ALA A 210 5.91 -0.11 -24.71
N ILE A 211 5.26 0.38 -23.66
CA ILE A 211 3.80 0.45 -23.58
C ILE A 211 3.40 1.92 -23.73
N VAL A 212 2.83 2.30 -24.87
CA VAL A 212 2.62 3.70 -25.26
C VAL A 212 1.15 4.07 -25.17
N SER A 213 0.82 5.18 -24.52
CA SER A 213 -0.54 5.69 -24.45
C SER A 213 -1.00 6.21 -25.82
N GLN A 214 -2.16 5.76 -26.28
CA GLN A 214 -2.78 6.26 -27.51
C GLN A 214 -3.38 7.67 -27.34
N MET A 215 -3.54 8.15 -26.10
CA MET A 215 -4.07 9.48 -25.82
C MET A 215 -3.05 10.59 -26.10
N ASN A 216 -1.83 10.42 -25.63
CA ASN A 216 -0.82 11.49 -25.60
C ASN A 216 0.59 11.04 -26.02
N GLY A 217 0.78 9.77 -26.41
CA GLY A 217 2.05 9.24 -26.89
C GLY A 217 3.11 9.02 -25.80
N LYS A 218 2.75 9.13 -24.52
CA LYS A 218 3.68 8.87 -23.40
C LYS A 218 3.85 7.37 -23.15
N CYS A 219 5.00 7.00 -22.62
CA CYS A 219 5.35 5.63 -22.28
C CYS A 219 5.01 5.34 -20.82
N LEU A 220 4.60 4.10 -20.55
CA LEU A 220 4.52 3.55 -19.20
C LEU A 220 5.94 3.45 -18.65
N ASP A 221 6.18 4.13 -17.53
CA ASP A 221 7.51 4.42 -17.00
C ASP A 221 7.57 4.03 -15.53
N VAL A 222 8.61 3.29 -15.14
CA VAL A 222 8.93 3.09 -13.73
C VAL A 222 9.68 4.32 -13.22
N TYR A 223 9.06 5.04 -12.28
CA TYR A 223 9.60 6.27 -11.72
C TYR A 223 11.00 6.03 -11.10
N ASP A 224 11.94 6.92 -11.43
CA ASP A 224 13.34 6.89 -10.95
C ASP A 224 14.02 5.51 -11.14
N PHE A 225 13.63 4.77 -12.20
CA PHE A 225 14.08 3.42 -12.56
C PHE A 225 13.70 2.30 -11.60
N ASP A 226 13.69 2.55 -10.30
CA ASP A 226 13.52 1.53 -9.27
C ASP A 226 12.10 1.49 -8.66
N GLY A 227 11.25 2.47 -8.98
CA GLY A 227 9.85 2.49 -8.55
C GLY A 227 9.68 2.78 -7.05
N PRO A 228 8.63 2.24 -6.39
CA PRO A 228 7.63 1.31 -6.92
C PRO A 228 6.59 1.98 -7.82
N GLN A 229 6.55 3.31 -7.86
CA GLN A 229 5.59 4.08 -8.65
C GLN A 229 5.77 3.84 -10.15
N VAL A 230 4.63 3.78 -10.87
CA VAL A 230 4.57 3.68 -12.33
C VAL A 230 3.75 4.85 -12.87
N ASP A 231 4.33 5.59 -13.79
CA ASP A 231 3.79 6.83 -14.34
C ASP A 231 3.72 6.79 -15.88
N ALA A 232 3.06 7.78 -16.47
CA ALA A 232 3.21 8.11 -17.88
C ALA A 232 4.25 9.24 -18.04
N PHE A 233 5.32 8.93 -18.76
CA PHE A 233 6.43 9.85 -19.02
C PHE A 233 6.78 9.93 -20.50
N SER A 234 7.44 11.00 -20.92
CA SER A 234 7.95 11.13 -22.28
C SER A 234 8.85 9.95 -22.66
N CYS A 235 8.54 9.32 -23.80
CA CYS A 235 9.28 8.15 -24.27
C CYS A 235 10.73 8.51 -24.60
N ASN A 236 11.68 7.84 -23.94
CA ASN A 236 13.12 8.05 -24.08
C ASN A 236 13.92 6.76 -24.33
N LYS A 237 13.22 5.60 -24.43
CA LYS A 237 13.79 4.27 -24.73
C LYS A 237 14.76 3.74 -23.67
N GLN A 238 14.67 4.24 -22.44
CA GLN A 238 15.39 3.67 -21.31
C GLN A 238 14.72 2.38 -20.81
N ASP A 239 15.47 1.53 -20.12
CA ASP A 239 15.02 0.21 -19.69
C ASP A 239 13.86 0.27 -18.67
N ASN A 240 13.70 1.38 -17.94
CA ASN A 240 12.58 1.63 -17.03
C ASN A 240 11.25 1.94 -17.76
N GLN A 241 11.29 2.08 -19.10
CA GLN A 241 10.12 2.24 -19.97
C GLN A 241 9.84 0.99 -20.83
N ALA A 242 10.63 -0.07 -20.64
CA ALA A 242 10.55 -1.30 -21.43
C ALA A 242 9.95 -2.44 -20.59
N TRP A 243 9.03 -3.20 -21.19
CA TRP A 243 8.19 -4.18 -20.49
C TRP A 243 8.15 -5.53 -21.19
N ILE A 244 8.34 -6.60 -20.43
CA ILE A 244 8.29 -7.99 -20.88
C ILE A 244 6.92 -8.58 -20.54
N TRP A 245 6.17 -8.99 -21.55
CA TRP A 245 4.94 -9.75 -21.38
C TRP A 245 5.27 -11.24 -21.26
N ASN A 246 4.97 -11.82 -20.10
CA ASN A 246 5.12 -13.25 -19.87
C ASN A 246 3.77 -13.94 -20.01
N SER A 247 3.59 -14.68 -21.10
CA SER A 247 2.34 -15.39 -21.38
C SER A 247 2.11 -16.63 -20.50
N THR A 248 3.15 -17.14 -19.82
CA THR A 248 3.03 -18.35 -18.99
C THR A 248 2.34 -18.07 -17.67
N ASP A 249 2.63 -16.92 -17.05
CA ASP A 249 2.03 -16.50 -15.78
C ASP A 249 1.18 -15.22 -15.89
N GLU A 250 1.01 -14.71 -17.11
CA GLU A 250 0.23 -13.52 -17.45
C GLU A 250 0.77 -12.23 -16.81
N THR A 251 2.06 -12.19 -16.46
CA THR A 251 2.69 -11.01 -15.85
C THR A 251 3.27 -10.04 -16.87
N VAL A 252 3.30 -8.76 -16.51
CA VAL A 252 4.01 -7.69 -17.23
C VAL A 252 5.19 -7.27 -16.37
N ARG A 253 6.42 -7.43 -16.85
CA ARG A 253 7.63 -7.26 -16.03
C ARG A 253 8.49 -6.11 -16.55
N SER A 254 9.00 -5.28 -15.65
CA SER A 254 10.00 -4.28 -15.99
C SER A 254 11.26 -4.96 -16.55
N VAL A 255 11.79 -4.45 -17.67
CA VAL A 255 13.06 -4.93 -18.22
C VAL A 255 14.21 -4.60 -17.27
N HIS A 256 14.17 -3.43 -16.61
CA HIS A 256 15.23 -2.92 -15.74
C HIS A 256 15.49 -3.82 -14.52
N ASN A 257 14.45 -4.17 -13.76
CA ASN A 257 14.60 -4.87 -12.47
C ASN A 257 13.78 -6.16 -12.34
N HIS A 258 13.10 -6.58 -13.41
CA HIS A 258 12.28 -7.80 -13.47
C HIS A 258 11.10 -7.86 -12.48
N GLN A 259 10.75 -6.75 -11.85
CA GLN A 259 9.55 -6.65 -11.02
C GLN A 259 8.29 -6.59 -11.89
N CYS A 260 7.18 -7.04 -11.33
CA CYS A 260 5.90 -7.15 -12.01
C CYS A 260 5.08 -5.87 -11.84
N LEU A 261 4.48 -5.39 -12.92
CA LEU A 261 3.37 -4.44 -12.87
C LEU A 261 2.26 -5.08 -12.02
N THR A 262 1.84 -4.35 -10.99
CA THR A 262 1.02 -4.89 -9.91
C THR A 262 -0.03 -3.87 -9.53
N VAL A 263 -1.28 -4.32 -9.44
CA VAL A 263 -2.35 -3.52 -8.84
C VAL A 263 -2.07 -3.36 -7.35
N GLN A 264 -2.10 -2.13 -6.85
CA GLN A 264 -2.09 -1.78 -5.44
C GLN A 264 -3.55 -1.60 -4.96
N PRO A 265 -4.16 -2.59 -4.26
CA PRO A 265 -5.54 -2.60 -3.83
C PRO A 265 -5.81 -1.47 -2.86
N GLU A 266 -7.08 -1.12 -2.84
CA GLU A 266 -7.60 -0.04 -2.03
C GLU A 266 -7.58 -0.34 -0.54
N LEU A 267 -7.70 -1.63 -0.18
CA LEU A 267 -7.86 -2.09 1.19
C LEU A 267 -6.84 -3.17 1.50
N GLU A 268 -6.21 -3.06 2.66
CA GLU A 268 -5.16 -3.97 3.10
C GLU A 268 -5.47 -4.54 4.49
N VAL A 269 -5.07 -5.78 4.70
CA VAL A 269 -5.02 -6.43 6.02
C VAL A 269 -3.56 -6.76 6.31
N TRP A 270 -3.04 -6.17 7.38
CA TRP A 270 -1.73 -6.47 7.92
C TRP A 270 -1.88 -7.26 9.19
N ALA A 271 -1.00 -8.23 9.43
CA ALA A 271 -1.00 -9.00 10.65
C ALA A 271 0.41 -9.39 11.10
N GLY A 272 0.61 -9.51 12.41
CA GLY A 272 1.84 -10.01 13.01
C GLY A 272 1.56 -10.73 14.33
N PRO A 273 2.22 -11.87 14.59
CA PRO A 273 2.06 -12.60 15.84
C PRO A 273 2.65 -11.80 17.01
N LEU A 274 2.02 -11.94 18.17
CA LEU A 274 2.51 -11.41 19.44
C LEU A 274 2.94 -12.55 20.37
N SER A 275 3.82 -12.25 21.32
CA SER A 275 4.37 -13.21 22.30
C SER A 275 3.32 -13.98 23.11
N GLY A 276 2.14 -13.39 23.31
CA GLY A 276 0.99 -14.03 23.98
C GLY A 276 0.18 -15.00 23.11
N GLY A 277 0.58 -15.25 21.85
CA GLY A 277 -0.15 -16.10 20.90
C GLY A 277 -1.33 -15.42 20.20
N SER A 278 -1.61 -14.15 20.53
CA SER A 278 -2.56 -13.32 19.81
C SER A 278 -1.94 -12.72 18.53
N GLN A 279 -2.77 -12.13 17.69
CA GLN A 279 -2.36 -11.45 16.45
C GLN A 279 -2.66 -9.96 16.57
N ALA A 280 -1.66 -9.11 16.33
CA ALA A 280 -1.91 -7.71 16.01
C ALA A 280 -2.38 -7.63 14.56
N VAL A 281 -3.46 -6.90 14.29
CA VAL A 281 -4.02 -6.74 12.95
C VAL A 281 -4.28 -5.27 12.67
N VAL A 282 -3.88 -4.79 11.49
CA VAL A 282 -4.26 -3.46 10.98
C VAL A 282 -5.13 -3.64 9.75
N LEU A 283 -6.33 -3.07 9.79
CA LEU A 283 -7.24 -2.95 8.65
C LEU A 283 -7.08 -1.54 8.09
N LEU A 284 -6.58 -1.42 6.87
CA LEU A 284 -6.19 -0.13 6.28
C LEU A 284 -7.02 0.17 5.03
N ASN A 285 -7.63 1.36 4.99
CA ASN A 285 -8.23 1.92 3.78
C ASN A 285 -7.25 2.93 3.14
N ARG A 286 -6.62 2.55 2.02
CA ARG A 286 -5.64 3.36 1.29
C ARG A 286 -6.25 4.35 0.30
N ARG A 287 -7.58 4.30 0.09
CA ARG A 287 -8.25 5.16 -0.89
C ARG A 287 -8.15 6.61 -0.47
N ASP A 288 -8.02 7.48 -1.47
CA ASP A 288 -8.03 8.93 -1.28
C ASP A 288 -9.44 9.48 -1.02
N SER A 289 -10.49 8.65 -1.15
CA SER A 289 -11.85 9.02 -0.79
C SER A 289 -12.73 7.83 -0.41
N GLY A 290 -13.77 8.14 0.38
CA GLY A 290 -14.83 7.21 0.73
C GLY A 290 -14.44 6.22 1.84
N SER A 291 -15.47 5.65 2.45
CA SER A 291 -15.33 4.70 3.55
C SER A 291 -15.80 3.29 3.19
N GLU A 292 -15.18 2.27 3.75
CA GLU A 292 -15.43 0.87 3.38
C GLU A 292 -15.21 -0.07 4.56
N GLN A 293 -15.94 -1.19 4.56
CA GLN A 293 -15.72 -2.25 5.54
C GLN A 293 -14.58 -3.16 5.09
N ILE A 294 -13.72 -3.55 6.02
CA ILE A 294 -12.61 -4.48 5.75
C ILE A 294 -12.82 -5.72 6.61
N THR A 295 -12.64 -6.89 6.00
CA THR A 295 -12.78 -8.18 6.67
C THR A 295 -11.40 -8.83 6.84
N VAL A 296 -11.06 -9.19 8.09
CA VAL A 296 -9.95 -10.11 8.38
C VAL A 296 -10.52 -11.51 8.59
N LYS A 297 -9.98 -12.51 7.87
CA LYS A 297 -10.34 -13.92 8.07
C LYS A 297 -9.30 -14.58 8.96
N TRP A 298 -9.73 -15.53 9.79
CA TRP A 298 -8.83 -16.29 10.65
C TRP A 298 -7.76 -17.05 9.86
N ALA A 299 -8.12 -17.58 8.69
CA ALA A 299 -7.19 -18.26 7.82
C ALA A 299 -6.02 -17.36 7.36
N ASP A 300 -6.28 -16.07 7.16
CA ASP A 300 -5.29 -15.10 6.68
C ASP A 300 -4.22 -14.82 7.75
N ILE A 301 -4.60 -14.92 9.03
CA ILE A 301 -3.73 -14.64 10.19
C ILE A 301 -3.23 -15.90 10.90
N GLY A 302 -3.35 -17.06 10.26
CA GLY A 302 -2.84 -18.34 10.77
C GLY A 302 -3.67 -18.98 11.88
N PHE A 303 -4.92 -18.53 12.09
CA PHE A 303 -5.86 -19.12 13.03
C PHE A 303 -6.76 -20.18 12.34
N PRO A 304 -7.37 -21.11 13.09
CA PRO A 304 -8.31 -22.07 12.54
C PRO A 304 -9.49 -21.40 11.84
N MET A 305 -9.87 -21.88 10.64
CA MET A 305 -10.93 -21.28 9.81
C MET A 305 -12.29 -21.11 10.51
N ASN A 306 -12.60 -21.97 11.50
CA ASN A 306 -13.84 -21.90 12.28
C ASN A 306 -13.56 -21.61 13.77
N GLY A 307 -12.34 -21.20 14.10
CA GLY A 307 -11.97 -20.84 15.47
C GLY A 307 -12.77 -19.64 15.97
N SER A 308 -12.98 -19.57 17.28
CA SER A 308 -13.55 -18.39 17.94
C SER A 308 -12.42 -17.53 18.47
N ALA A 309 -12.48 -16.22 18.28
CA ALA A 309 -11.49 -15.29 18.79
C ALA A 309 -12.12 -14.04 19.39
N ILE A 310 -11.48 -13.51 20.42
CA ILE A 310 -11.80 -12.21 21.02
C ILE A 310 -11.16 -11.13 20.16
N VAL A 311 -11.94 -10.12 19.77
CA VAL A 311 -11.46 -8.95 19.02
C VAL A 311 -11.50 -7.73 19.92
N ARG A 312 -10.35 -7.04 20.04
CA ARG A 312 -10.20 -5.77 20.77
C ARG A 312 -9.66 -4.70 19.84
N ASP A 313 -10.29 -3.53 19.85
CA ASP A 313 -9.80 -2.31 19.18
C ASP A 313 -8.81 -1.57 20.10
N LEU A 314 -7.60 -1.33 19.60
CA LEU A 314 -6.49 -0.75 20.35
C LEU A 314 -6.53 0.78 20.40
N TRP A 315 -7.15 1.42 19.41
CA TRP A 315 -7.35 2.87 19.41
C TRP A 315 -8.55 3.25 20.26
N ALA A 316 -9.66 2.53 20.12
CA ALA A 316 -10.83 2.71 20.99
C ALA A 316 -10.63 2.12 22.40
N ARG A 317 -9.57 1.32 22.62
CA ARG A 317 -9.28 0.58 23.86
C ARG A 317 -10.49 -0.24 24.34
N LYS A 318 -11.17 -0.86 23.39
CA LYS A 318 -12.49 -1.46 23.59
C LYS A 318 -12.52 -2.91 23.11
N ASN A 319 -13.02 -3.80 23.96
CA ASN A 319 -13.37 -5.15 23.53
C ASN A 319 -14.60 -5.07 22.63
N ILE A 320 -14.46 -5.55 21.40
CA ILE A 320 -15.53 -5.52 20.39
C ILE A 320 -16.46 -6.71 20.58
N GLY A 321 -15.89 -7.89 20.86
CA GLY A 321 -16.67 -9.10 21.11
C GLY A 321 -15.92 -10.38 20.72
N VAL A 322 -16.68 -11.48 20.64
CA VAL A 322 -16.19 -12.78 20.19
C VAL A 322 -16.75 -13.07 18.81
N PHE A 323 -15.88 -13.49 17.89
CA PHE A 323 -16.23 -13.77 16.50
C PHE A 323 -15.69 -15.12 16.05
N SER A 324 -16.36 -15.75 15.10
CA SER A 324 -15.97 -17.05 14.54
C SER A 324 -15.69 -16.94 13.04
N GLY A 325 -14.58 -17.55 12.61
CA GLY A 325 -14.04 -17.55 11.25
C GLY A 325 -13.51 -16.23 10.68
N ASN A 326 -14.08 -15.09 11.05
CA ASN A 326 -13.65 -13.77 10.60
C ASN A 326 -14.20 -12.64 11.47
N TYR A 327 -13.69 -11.43 11.23
CA TYR A 327 -14.27 -10.18 11.72
C TYR A 327 -14.35 -9.17 10.58
N THR A 328 -15.48 -8.45 10.48
CA THR A 328 -15.67 -7.34 9.53
C THR A 328 -15.82 -6.03 10.30
N SER A 329 -15.01 -5.04 9.97
CA SER A 329 -15.01 -3.74 10.62
C SER A 329 -16.30 -2.94 10.34
N PRO A 330 -16.59 -1.92 11.15
CA PRO A 330 -17.33 -0.74 10.68
C PRO A 330 -16.67 -0.13 9.43
N LYS A 331 -17.33 0.83 8.79
CA LYS A 331 -16.70 1.57 7.69
C LYS A 331 -15.49 2.33 8.22
N ILE A 332 -14.34 2.13 7.58
CA ILE A 332 -13.09 2.83 7.83
C ILE A 332 -12.97 3.90 6.75
N ASP A 333 -12.80 5.16 7.17
CA ASP A 333 -12.70 6.31 6.26
C ASP A 333 -11.41 6.26 5.42
N SER A 334 -11.34 7.09 4.38
CA SER A 334 -10.15 7.23 3.54
C SER A 334 -8.93 7.56 4.39
N HIS A 335 -7.82 6.86 4.15
CA HIS A 335 -6.56 7.01 4.87
C HIS A 335 -6.59 6.66 6.36
N ALA A 336 -7.69 6.09 6.86
CA ALA A 336 -7.83 5.65 8.22
C ALA A 336 -7.52 4.15 8.38
N VAL A 337 -7.30 3.74 9.64
CA VAL A 337 -7.11 2.35 10.04
C VAL A 337 -8.01 1.95 11.20
N MET A 338 -8.23 0.65 11.32
CA MET A 338 -8.60 0.03 12.59
C MET A 338 -7.47 -0.91 13.02
N MET A 339 -6.93 -0.73 14.21
CA MET A 339 -5.89 -1.59 14.77
C MET A 339 -6.47 -2.47 15.87
N LEU A 340 -6.26 -3.77 15.73
CA LEU A 340 -6.88 -4.81 16.54
C LEU A 340 -5.83 -5.68 17.23
N ASN A 341 -6.15 -6.16 18.43
CA ASN A 341 -5.55 -7.38 18.97
C ASN A 341 -6.60 -8.48 18.95
N ILE A 342 -6.26 -9.61 18.32
CA ILE A 342 -7.15 -10.74 18.09
C ILE A 342 -6.58 -11.96 18.80
N THR A 343 -7.30 -12.45 19.81
CA THR A 343 -6.86 -13.57 20.65
C THR A 343 -7.75 -14.78 20.44
N LEU A 344 -7.16 -15.90 20.00
CA LEU A 344 -7.89 -17.16 19.82
C LEU A 344 -8.42 -17.66 21.17
N ILE A 345 -9.68 -18.09 21.20
CA ILE A 345 -10.27 -18.80 22.34
C ILE A 345 -9.94 -20.27 22.14
N THR A 346 -9.13 -20.80 23.05
CA THR A 346 -8.75 -22.22 23.09
C THR A 346 -9.81 -23.07 23.75
#